data_AF-A0A6A6TGA6-F1
#
_entry.id   AF-A0A6A6TGA6-F1
#
_cell.length_a   1.000
_cell.length_b   1.000
_cell.length_c   1.000
_cell.angle_alpha   90.00
_cell.angle_beta   90.00
_cell.angle_gamma   90.00
#
_symmetry.space_group_name_H-M   'P 1'
#
loop_
_entity.id
_entity.type
_entity.pdbx_description
1 polymer ?
#
loop_
_entity_poly.entity_id
_entity_poly.type
_entity_poly.pdbx_seq_one_letter_code
_entity_poly.pdbx_strand_id
1 'polypeptide(L)'
;MLPKPTPSFPSPSPTPSDAPPSNVQPGVPYSDLAEPDTIAIISQPSGQSCAVVGGIMAARMRHLGVRGVIVDGRVRDLDTLRGIAHDVPIWAKGTSVVGAGAQTRFHAKDVEVCIGEVRVRAGDVVMIDGEERGAVVVPRERVEEVLGLVGGLVGADERVMRDVEGGGSVATQLRTMGITDFFSAAWDTFSQPSPDAEAPPQGGSSTESPASGDPEESKEEEDVNKADAKGDEDSDEQGHKPSVKPSDEEKDEGGDDEEGGDEGGEEEEEEEEETVDPKEQLEEDCKKSKDCSPAKHHYDECAERVTGQIESDGKAKEDCVEEFFHLAHCATQCAAPKLWSELK
;
A
#
# COMPACT_ATOMS: atom_id res chain seq x y z
N MET A 1 6.22 11.96 -7.96
CA MET A 1 6.45 10.90 -8.97
C MET A 1 6.73 11.55 -10.32
N LEU A 2 7.37 10.86 -11.28
CA LEU A 2 7.49 11.32 -12.67
C LEU A 2 6.88 10.32 -13.66
N PRO A 3 6.43 10.77 -14.85
CA PRO A 3 5.97 9.89 -15.91
C PRO A 3 7.09 8.96 -16.39
N LYS A 4 6.71 7.73 -16.77
CA LYS A 4 7.60 6.69 -17.30
C LYS A 4 6.93 6.05 -18.52
N PRO A 5 7.55 6.09 -19.70
CA PRO A 5 7.05 5.35 -20.85
C PRO A 5 7.20 3.84 -20.64
N THR A 6 6.23 3.07 -21.11
CA THR A 6 6.28 1.61 -21.13
C THR A 6 5.70 1.07 -22.45
N PRO A 7 5.90 -0.22 -22.80
CA PRO A 7 5.30 -0.78 -24.01
C PRO A 7 3.77 -0.65 -24.04
N SER A 8 3.11 -0.79 -22.88
CA SER A 8 1.66 -0.63 -22.75
C SER A 8 1.21 0.83 -22.73
N PHE A 9 2.10 1.76 -22.36
CA PHE A 9 1.84 3.20 -22.29
C PHE A 9 3.03 3.98 -22.89
N PRO A 10 3.20 3.95 -24.22
CA PRO A 10 4.39 4.49 -24.89
C PRO A 10 4.42 6.03 -24.93
N SER A 11 3.29 6.68 -24.69
CA SER A 11 3.15 8.14 -24.76
C SER A 11 2.73 8.70 -23.40
N PRO A 12 3.63 8.69 -22.39
CA PRO A 12 3.32 9.28 -21.09
C PRO A 12 3.16 10.80 -21.21
N SER A 13 2.48 11.39 -20.23
CA SER A 13 2.50 12.84 -20.04
C SER A 13 3.95 13.35 -20.01
N PRO A 14 4.24 14.54 -20.54
CA PRO A 14 5.58 15.11 -20.47
C PRO A 14 5.98 15.35 -19.00
N THR A 15 7.27 15.17 -18.72
CA THR A 15 7.86 15.57 -17.44
C THR A 15 7.71 17.09 -17.28
N PRO A 16 7.21 17.58 -16.13
CA PRO A 16 7.16 19.02 -15.87
C PRO A 16 8.56 19.65 -16.00
N SER A 17 8.65 20.83 -16.64
CA SER A 17 9.93 21.52 -16.86
C SER A 17 10.60 21.99 -15.57
N ASP A 18 9.80 22.16 -14.52
CA ASP A 18 10.17 22.54 -13.16
C ASP A 18 10.40 21.34 -12.24
N ALA A 19 10.43 20.11 -12.79
CA ALA A 19 10.71 18.92 -12.00
C ALA A 19 12.10 19.03 -11.30
N PRO A 20 12.18 18.79 -9.98
CA PRO A 20 13.43 18.88 -9.25
C PRO A 20 14.42 17.79 -9.72
N PRO A 21 15.73 17.95 -9.50
CA PRO A 21 16.68 16.87 -9.73
C PRO A 21 16.37 15.68 -8.83
N SER A 22 16.68 14.47 -9.31
CA SER A 22 16.54 13.25 -8.49
C SER A 22 17.51 13.30 -7.31
N ASN A 23 16.99 13.10 -6.10
CA ASN A 23 17.78 13.03 -4.86
C ASN A 23 17.71 11.65 -4.19
N VAL A 24 17.27 10.63 -4.92
CA VAL A 24 17.08 9.26 -4.43
C VAL A 24 17.88 8.26 -5.25
N GLN A 25 18.27 7.17 -4.61
CA GLN A 25 18.95 6.07 -5.29
C GLN A 25 17.96 5.32 -6.19
N PRO A 26 18.35 4.97 -7.43
CA PRO A 26 17.53 4.15 -8.31
C PRO A 26 17.16 2.81 -7.66
N GLY A 27 15.94 2.34 -7.89
CA GLY A 27 15.48 1.01 -7.45
C GLY A 27 14.99 0.94 -6.01
N VAL A 28 15.22 1.95 -5.18
CA VAL A 28 14.68 1.99 -3.81
C VAL A 28 13.19 2.35 -3.83
N PRO A 29 12.30 1.50 -3.28
CA PRO A 29 10.89 1.85 -3.10
C PRO A 29 10.74 3.06 -2.18
N TYR A 30 9.93 4.05 -2.58
CA TYR A 30 9.74 5.26 -1.78
C TYR A 30 9.16 4.98 -0.39
N SER A 31 8.39 3.89 -0.24
CA SER A 31 7.83 3.47 1.03
C SER A 31 8.90 3.11 2.07
N ASP A 32 10.09 2.69 1.64
CA ASP A 32 11.22 2.39 2.54
C ASP A 32 11.95 3.64 3.04
N LEU A 33 11.71 4.78 2.38
CA LEU A 33 12.32 6.07 2.70
C LEU A 33 11.42 6.94 3.58
N ALA A 34 10.25 6.42 3.97
CA ALA A 34 9.30 7.11 4.82
C ALA A 34 9.84 7.21 6.26
N GLU A 35 9.55 8.33 6.91
CA GLU A 35 10.05 8.63 8.24
C GLU A 35 8.92 8.52 9.28
N PRO A 36 9.20 8.01 10.49
CA PRO A 36 8.21 7.94 11.55
C PRO A 36 7.70 9.34 11.92
N ASP A 37 6.48 9.41 12.45
CA ASP A 37 5.85 10.65 12.91
C ASP A 37 5.65 11.71 11.81
N THR A 38 5.57 11.28 10.55
CA THR A 38 5.30 12.16 9.40
C THR A 38 3.98 11.85 8.70
N ILE A 39 3.49 12.79 7.88
CA ILE A 39 2.43 12.54 6.90
C ILE A 39 3.06 12.48 5.52
N ALA A 40 2.92 11.34 4.85
CA ALA A 40 3.45 11.14 3.52
C ALA A 40 2.53 11.78 2.47
N ILE A 41 3.05 12.75 1.72
CA ILE A 41 2.33 13.39 0.62
C ILE A 41 2.95 12.97 -0.71
N ILE A 42 2.12 12.36 -1.58
CA ILE A 42 2.57 11.78 -2.84
C ILE A 42 1.85 12.49 -4.00
N SER A 43 2.63 13.22 -4.80
CA SER A 43 2.14 13.83 -6.05
C SER A 43 2.35 12.90 -7.24
N GLN A 44 1.25 12.55 -7.92
CA GLN A 44 1.22 11.81 -9.16
C GLN A 44 1.12 12.79 -10.35
N PRO A 45 1.91 12.60 -11.43
CA PRO A 45 1.76 13.38 -12.65
C PRO A 45 0.33 13.33 -13.20
N SER A 46 -0.09 14.42 -13.83
CA SER A 46 -1.39 14.50 -14.48
C SER A 46 -1.49 13.53 -15.69
N GLY A 47 -2.72 13.14 -16.05
CA GLY A 47 -2.97 12.29 -17.23
C GLY A 47 -2.65 10.80 -17.04
N GLN A 48 -2.37 10.36 -15.82
CA GLN A 48 -2.00 8.99 -15.49
C GLN A 48 -3.24 8.19 -15.03
N SER A 49 -3.32 6.92 -15.42
CA SER A 49 -4.38 5.98 -15.02
C SER A 49 -3.93 4.97 -13.96
N CYS A 50 -2.64 4.82 -13.70
CA CYS A 50 -2.10 3.94 -12.65
C CYS A 50 -2.32 4.48 -11.23
N ALA A 51 -2.28 3.59 -10.23
CA ALA A 51 -2.22 3.91 -8.81
C ALA A 51 -0.77 3.98 -8.33
N VAL A 52 -0.44 5.01 -7.56
CA VAL A 52 0.91 5.23 -7.02
C VAL A 52 1.11 4.62 -5.63
N VAL A 53 0.02 4.40 -4.87
CA VAL A 53 0.01 3.68 -3.59
C VAL A 53 -0.91 2.47 -3.69
N GLY A 54 -0.42 1.32 -3.21
CA GLY A 54 -1.19 0.10 -3.00
C GLY A 54 -0.94 -0.46 -1.60
N GLY A 55 -1.50 -1.63 -1.32
CA GLY A 55 -1.50 -2.25 0.01
C GLY A 55 -0.10 -2.45 0.57
N ILE A 56 0.85 -2.94 -0.26
CA ILE A 56 2.25 -3.18 0.15
C ILE A 56 2.93 -1.87 0.58
N MET A 57 2.77 -0.80 -0.21
CA MET A 57 3.39 0.49 0.08
C MET A 57 2.82 1.11 1.35
N ALA A 58 1.49 1.03 1.51
CA ALA A 58 0.79 1.51 2.71
C ALA A 58 1.19 0.72 3.96
N ALA A 59 1.24 -0.60 3.89
CA ALA A 59 1.64 -1.46 5.00
C ALA A 59 3.07 -1.15 5.46
N ARG A 60 3.98 -0.93 4.51
CA ARG A 60 5.36 -0.53 4.83
C ARG A 60 5.42 0.83 5.52
N MET A 61 4.69 1.83 5.03
CA MET A 61 4.63 3.15 5.66
C MET A 61 4.02 3.10 7.07
N ARG A 62 2.95 2.33 7.27
CA ARG A 62 2.37 2.06 8.61
C ARG A 62 3.42 1.46 9.55
N HIS A 63 4.12 0.43 9.09
CA HIS A 63 5.17 -0.23 9.88
C HIS A 63 6.31 0.74 10.27
N LEU A 64 6.66 1.69 9.40
CA LEU A 64 7.66 2.71 9.69
C LEU A 64 7.14 3.86 10.57
N GLY A 65 5.88 3.85 10.99
CA GLY A 65 5.32 4.86 11.89
C GLY A 65 4.81 6.14 11.22
N VAL A 66 4.50 6.09 9.91
CA VAL A 66 3.83 7.19 9.22
C VAL A 66 2.44 7.40 9.81
N ARG A 67 2.05 8.65 10.03
CA ARG A 67 0.79 9.06 10.69
C ARG A 67 -0.35 9.37 9.74
N GLY A 68 -0.08 9.44 8.44
CA GLY A 68 -1.09 9.60 7.39
C GLY A 68 -0.47 9.58 6.00
N VAL A 69 -1.29 9.29 5.00
CA VAL A 69 -0.88 9.25 3.59
C VAL A 69 -1.88 10.05 2.75
N ILE A 70 -1.43 11.09 2.08
CA ILE A 70 -2.22 11.90 1.15
C ILE A 70 -1.67 11.70 -0.26
N VAL A 71 -2.53 11.29 -1.18
CA VAL A 71 -2.17 11.00 -2.56
C VAL A 71 -2.90 11.96 -3.48
N ASP A 72 -2.17 12.94 -4.04
CA ASP A 72 -2.64 13.66 -5.22
C ASP A 72 -2.51 12.75 -6.43
N GLY A 73 -3.45 11.80 -6.54
CA GLY A 73 -3.38 10.72 -7.49
C GLY A 73 -4.32 9.58 -7.11
N ARG A 74 -3.97 8.39 -7.57
CA ARG A 74 -4.80 7.19 -7.43
C ARG A 74 -4.18 6.15 -6.51
N VAL A 75 -5.05 5.38 -5.87
CA VAL A 75 -4.68 4.25 -5.02
C VAL A 75 -5.31 2.93 -5.49
N ARG A 76 -4.75 1.80 -5.04
CA ARG A 76 -5.24 0.43 -5.31
C ARG A 76 -5.25 -0.42 -4.04
N ASP A 77 -5.79 -1.63 -4.13
CA ASP A 77 -5.88 -2.61 -3.03
C ASP A 77 -6.75 -2.07 -1.87
N LEU A 78 -7.95 -1.61 -2.20
CA LEU A 78 -8.82 -0.84 -1.29
C LEU A 78 -9.14 -1.55 0.02
N ASP A 79 -9.30 -2.88 0.00
CA ASP A 79 -9.62 -3.63 1.22
C ASP A 79 -8.44 -3.63 2.19
N THR A 80 -7.21 -3.82 1.70
CA THR A 80 -5.99 -3.66 2.49
C THR A 80 -5.85 -2.23 3.02
N LEU A 81 -6.11 -1.22 2.18
CA LEU A 81 -6.02 0.18 2.61
C LEU A 81 -7.06 0.53 3.68
N ARG A 82 -8.28 -0.01 3.60
CA ARG A 82 -9.32 0.16 4.63
C ARG A 82 -8.89 -0.44 5.96
N GLY A 83 -8.31 -1.64 5.96
CA GLY A 83 -7.78 -2.26 7.17
C GLY A 83 -6.67 -1.45 7.83
N ILE A 84 -5.84 -0.76 7.05
CA ILE A 84 -4.77 0.13 7.55
C ILE A 84 -5.32 1.49 8.01
N ALA A 85 -6.42 1.97 7.39
CA ALA A 85 -6.95 3.31 7.59
C ALA A 85 -7.42 3.61 9.02
N HIS A 86 -7.64 2.58 9.84
CA HIS A 86 -7.94 2.72 11.26
C HIS A 86 -6.81 3.39 12.05
N ASP A 87 -5.55 3.13 11.69
CA ASP A 87 -4.38 3.70 12.38
C ASP A 87 -3.75 4.85 11.58
N VAL A 88 -3.78 4.74 10.26
CA VAL A 88 -3.08 5.65 9.33
C VAL A 88 -4.07 6.10 8.27
N PRO A 89 -4.66 7.30 8.37
CA PRO A 89 -5.58 7.79 7.34
C PRO A 89 -4.91 7.83 5.96
N ILE A 90 -5.56 7.25 4.95
CA ILE A 90 -5.08 7.18 3.56
C ILE A 90 -6.10 7.83 2.63
N TRP A 91 -5.77 8.99 2.07
CA TRP A 91 -6.65 9.75 1.19
C TRP A 91 -6.09 9.89 -0.21
N ALA A 92 -6.98 9.89 -1.20
CA ALA A 92 -6.61 9.93 -2.60
C ALA A 92 -7.67 10.63 -3.46
N LYS A 93 -7.26 11.18 -4.61
CA LYS A 93 -8.19 11.76 -5.61
C LYS A 93 -8.98 10.70 -6.39
N GLY A 94 -8.54 9.45 -6.38
CA GLY A 94 -9.27 8.37 -7.04
C GLY A 94 -8.64 7.00 -6.86
N THR A 95 -9.14 6.04 -7.62
CA THR A 95 -8.69 4.64 -7.58
C THR A 95 -8.22 4.16 -8.94
N SER A 96 -7.44 3.07 -8.94
CA SER A 96 -7.07 2.29 -10.13
C SER A 96 -6.70 0.87 -9.72
N VAL A 97 -6.74 -0.06 -10.67
CA VAL A 97 -6.18 -1.42 -10.51
C VAL A 97 -4.77 -1.53 -11.12
N VAL A 98 -4.37 -0.56 -11.94
CA VAL A 98 -3.08 -0.57 -12.65
C VAL A 98 -1.97 -0.10 -11.70
N GLY A 99 -0.91 -0.87 -11.55
CA GLY A 99 0.23 -0.52 -10.69
C GLY A 99 1.08 0.64 -11.24
N ALA A 100 1.73 1.38 -10.34
CA ALA A 100 2.54 2.56 -10.64
C ALA A 100 3.54 2.35 -11.80
N GLY A 101 4.21 1.19 -11.82
CA GLY A 101 5.26 0.87 -12.80
C GLY A 101 4.81 0.87 -14.27
N ALA A 102 3.50 0.86 -14.52
CA ALA A 102 2.94 0.94 -15.86
C ALA A 102 3.14 2.32 -16.51
N GLN A 103 3.17 3.40 -15.72
CA GLN A 103 3.22 4.76 -16.28
C GLN A 103 4.01 5.76 -15.44
N THR A 104 4.43 5.41 -14.22
CA THR A 104 5.12 6.33 -13.31
C THR A 104 6.33 5.67 -12.66
N ARG A 105 7.25 6.51 -12.21
CA ARG A 105 8.38 6.11 -11.36
C ARG A 105 8.56 7.09 -10.22
N PHE A 106 9.11 6.58 -9.13
CA PHE A 106 9.64 7.42 -8.06
C PHE A 106 10.84 8.23 -8.57
N HIS A 107 10.99 9.45 -8.06
CA HIS A 107 11.94 10.42 -8.62
C HIS A 107 12.63 11.29 -7.57
N ALA A 108 11.90 11.80 -6.58
CA ALA A 108 12.47 12.62 -5.52
C ALA A 108 11.62 12.52 -4.25
N LYS A 109 12.26 12.67 -3.09
CA LYS A 109 11.62 12.89 -1.77
C LYS A 109 12.00 14.26 -1.22
N ASP A 110 11.26 14.75 -0.24
CA ASP A 110 11.52 16.01 0.47
C ASP A 110 11.66 17.22 -0.47
N VAL A 111 10.87 17.21 -1.54
CA VAL A 111 10.75 18.31 -2.51
C VAL A 111 9.38 18.94 -2.38
N GLU A 112 9.26 20.21 -2.77
CA GLU A 112 7.96 20.88 -2.82
C GLU A 112 7.01 20.14 -3.77
N VAL A 113 5.77 19.96 -3.35
CA VAL A 113 4.70 19.38 -4.15
C VAL A 113 3.49 20.31 -4.18
N CYS A 114 2.79 20.32 -5.31
CA CYS A 114 1.55 21.08 -5.46
C CYS A 114 0.35 20.13 -5.49
N ILE A 115 -0.63 20.38 -4.63
CA ILE A 115 -1.95 19.73 -4.67
C ILE A 115 -2.99 20.79 -5.01
N GLY A 116 -3.39 20.83 -6.28
CA GLY A 116 -4.18 21.96 -6.78
C GLY A 116 -3.37 23.26 -6.67
N GLU A 117 -3.88 24.23 -5.91
CA GLU A 117 -3.21 25.52 -5.68
C GLU A 117 -2.37 25.53 -4.39
N VAL A 118 -2.42 24.46 -3.60
CA VAL A 118 -1.70 24.37 -2.32
C VAL A 118 -0.29 23.83 -2.57
N ARG A 119 0.72 24.63 -2.25
CA ARG A 119 2.12 24.21 -2.18
C ARG A 119 2.42 23.63 -0.81
N VAL A 120 3.09 22.49 -0.78
CA VAL A 120 3.49 21.81 0.46
C VAL A 120 4.98 21.52 0.40
N ARG A 121 5.70 21.95 1.43
CA ARG A 121 7.13 21.74 1.59
C ARG A 121 7.38 20.65 2.63
N ALA A 122 8.53 20.00 2.51
CA ALA A 122 9.00 19.09 3.54
C ALA A 122 9.15 19.85 4.87
N GLY A 123 8.54 19.32 5.93
CA GLY A 123 8.56 19.91 7.27
C GLY A 123 7.41 20.87 7.60
N ASP A 124 6.50 21.13 6.65
CA ASP A 124 5.21 21.78 6.94
C ASP A 124 4.33 20.88 7.83
N VAL A 125 3.45 21.52 8.61
CA VAL A 125 2.52 20.80 9.49
C VAL A 125 1.25 20.49 8.72
N VAL A 126 0.88 19.21 8.69
CA VAL A 126 -0.34 18.74 8.02
C VAL A 126 -1.30 18.22 9.08
N MET A 127 -2.52 18.72 9.06
CA MET A 127 -3.62 18.21 9.87
C MET A 127 -4.59 17.47 8.95
N ILE A 128 -4.93 16.23 9.30
CA ILE A 128 -5.94 15.43 8.60
C ILE A 128 -7.11 15.25 9.56
N ASP A 129 -8.28 15.73 9.15
CA ASP A 129 -9.53 15.59 9.88
C ASP A 129 -10.37 14.47 9.24
N GLY A 130 -10.40 13.32 9.92
CA GLY A 130 -11.17 12.16 9.49
C GLY A 130 -12.68 12.41 9.43
N GLU A 131 -13.22 13.21 10.35
CA GLU A 131 -14.66 13.47 10.48
C GLU A 131 -15.14 14.42 9.40
N GLU A 132 -14.42 15.52 9.21
CA GLU A 132 -14.74 16.54 8.20
C GLU A 132 -14.24 16.17 6.79
N ARG A 133 -13.47 15.08 6.67
CA ARG A 133 -12.84 14.64 5.41
C ARG A 133 -12.00 15.76 4.76
N GLY A 134 -11.36 16.58 5.60
CA GLY A 134 -10.55 17.73 5.21
C GLY A 134 -9.09 17.62 5.65
N ALA A 135 -8.17 18.11 4.84
CA ALA A 135 -6.75 18.21 5.21
C ALA A 135 -6.30 19.66 5.06
N VAL A 136 -5.56 20.15 6.05
CA VAL A 136 -5.03 21.51 6.09
C VAL A 136 -3.52 21.43 6.20
N VAL A 137 -2.84 22.26 5.43
CA VAL A 137 -1.38 22.42 5.48
C VAL A 137 -1.07 23.79 6.06
N VAL A 138 -0.27 23.80 7.11
CA VAL A 138 0.26 25.02 7.75
C VAL A 138 1.75 25.10 7.44
N PRO A 139 2.20 26.11 6.70
CA PRO A 139 3.62 26.32 6.46
C PRO A 139 4.38 26.40 7.78
N ARG A 140 5.52 25.72 7.87
CA ARG A 140 6.30 25.59 9.11
C ARG A 140 6.56 26.95 9.77
N GLU A 141 6.88 27.95 8.97
CA GLU A 141 7.18 29.32 9.41
C GLU A 141 5.98 30.07 10.02
N ARG A 142 4.75 29.58 9.82
CA ARG A 142 3.51 30.24 10.28
C ARG A 142 2.81 29.50 11.42
N VAL A 143 3.38 28.39 11.90
CA VAL A 143 2.76 27.56 12.93
C VAL A 143 2.45 28.38 14.20
N GLU A 144 3.39 29.18 14.68
CA GLU A 144 3.18 30.02 15.89
C GLU A 144 2.08 31.07 15.70
N GLU A 145 1.98 31.65 14.50
CA GLU A 145 0.94 32.62 14.17
C GLU A 145 -0.45 31.95 14.17
N VAL A 146 -0.56 30.76 13.56
CA VAL A 146 -1.80 29.98 13.55
C VAL A 146 -2.20 29.58 14.97
N LEU A 147 -1.27 29.06 15.77
CA LEU A 147 -1.53 28.67 17.17
C LEU A 147 -2.03 29.85 18.02
N GLY A 148 -1.49 31.05 17.80
CA GLY A 148 -1.95 32.26 18.48
C GLY A 148 -3.40 32.66 18.16
N LEU A 149 -3.94 32.26 17.00
CA LEU A 149 -5.28 32.62 16.54
C LEU A 149 -6.34 31.56 16.85
N VAL A 150 -5.98 30.27 16.80
CA VAL A 150 -6.93 29.15 16.92
C VAL A 150 -7.75 29.23 18.21
N GLY A 151 -7.13 29.50 19.36
CA GLY A 151 -7.86 29.59 20.63
C GLY A 151 -8.88 30.74 20.66
N GLY A 152 -8.55 31.86 20.02
CA GLY A 152 -9.47 32.99 19.88
C GLY A 152 -10.66 32.68 18.98
N LEU A 153 -10.41 31.98 17.88
CA LEU A 153 -11.42 31.52 16.91
C LEU A 153 -12.40 30.51 17.53
N VAL A 154 -11.88 29.47 18.17
CA VAL A 154 -12.73 28.44 18.82
C VAL A 154 -13.62 29.08 19.90
N GLY A 155 -13.04 29.88 20.78
CA GLY A 155 -13.82 30.56 21.82
C GLY A 155 -14.83 31.56 21.26
N ALA A 156 -14.55 32.13 20.09
CA ALA A 156 -15.48 32.98 19.38
C ALA A 156 -16.68 32.19 18.84
N ASP A 157 -16.44 31.09 18.13
CA ASP A 157 -17.49 30.23 17.58
C ASP A 157 -18.38 29.66 18.69
N GLU A 158 -17.81 29.21 19.81
CA GLU A 158 -18.57 28.73 20.96
C GLU A 158 -19.51 29.80 21.56
N ARG A 159 -19.09 31.08 21.57
CA ARG A 159 -19.95 32.18 22.03
C ARG A 159 -21.08 32.44 21.05
N VAL A 160 -20.79 32.48 19.76
CA VAL A 160 -21.82 32.66 18.72
C VAL A 160 -22.84 31.54 18.80
N MET A 161 -22.39 30.29 18.86
CA MET A 161 -23.29 29.13 18.92
C MET A 161 -24.22 29.19 20.13
N ARG A 162 -23.67 29.47 21.33
CA ARG A 162 -24.48 29.61 22.55
C ARG A 162 -25.55 30.70 22.43
N ASP A 163 -25.19 31.86 21.89
CA ASP A 163 -26.11 32.99 21.75
C ASP A 163 -27.20 32.71 20.71
N VAL A 164 -26.86 31.97 19.64
CA VAL A 164 -27.81 31.55 18.60
C VAL A 164 -28.77 30.50 19.13
N GLU A 165 -28.29 29.49 19.86
CA GLU A 165 -29.14 28.49 20.53
C GLU A 165 -30.06 29.13 21.58
N GLY A 166 -29.62 30.22 22.21
CA GLY A 166 -30.44 31.07 23.09
C GLY A 166 -31.48 31.93 22.39
N GLY A 167 -31.59 31.86 21.06
CA GLY A 167 -32.56 32.61 20.25
C GLY A 167 -32.08 33.97 19.71
N GLY A 168 -30.80 34.32 19.90
CA GLY A 168 -30.20 35.51 19.30
C GLY A 168 -30.00 35.35 17.78
N SER A 169 -30.15 36.42 16.99
CA SER A 169 -30.01 36.31 15.53
C SER A 169 -28.55 36.40 15.08
N VAL A 170 -28.04 35.42 14.33
CA VAL A 170 -26.69 35.36 13.73
C VAL A 170 -26.13 36.72 13.26
N ALA A 171 -26.94 37.54 12.57
CA ALA A 171 -26.50 38.82 12.03
C ALA A 171 -26.09 39.86 13.09
N THR A 172 -26.60 39.73 14.32
CA THR A 172 -26.23 40.57 15.46
C THR A 172 -24.90 40.11 16.04
N GLN A 173 -24.76 38.80 16.30
CA GLN A 173 -23.56 38.21 16.88
C GLN A 173 -22.31 38.41 15.99
N LEU A 174 -22.44 38.18 14.68
CA LEU A 174 -21.33 38.40 13.74
C LEU A 174 -20.86 39.86 13.71
N ARG A 175 -21.78 40.83 13.85
CA ARG A 175 -21.45 42.26 13.96
C ARG A 175 -20.81 42.61 15.29
N THR A 176 -21.35 42.11 16.40
CA THR A 176 -20.83 42.40 17.75
C THR A 176 -19.41 41.89 17.95
N MET A 177 -19.06 40.78 17.30
CA MET A 177 -17.75 40.17 17.46
C MET A 177 -16.69 40.71 16.50
N GLY A 178 -17.06 41.55 15.54
CA GLY A 178 -16.13 42.02 14.49
C GLY A 178 -15.53 40.85 13.69
N ILE A 179 -16.19 39.69 13.69
CA ILE A 179 -15.71 38.44 13.10
C ILE A 179 -15.48 38.62 11.60
N THR A 180 -16.33 39.39 10.91
CA THR A 180 -16.15 39.67 9.49
C THR A 180 -14.82 40.35 9.19
N ASP A 181 -14.40 41.27 10.06
CA ASP A 181 -13.17 42.04 9.88
C ASP A 181 -11.95 41.21 10.34
N PHE A 182 -12.12 40.41 11.40
CA PHE A 182 -11.09 39.52 11.92
C PHE A 182 -10.78 38.36 10.98
N PHE A 183 -11.80 37.66 10.46
CA PHE A 183 -11.62 36.58 9.49
C PHE A 183 -11.15 37.11 8.14
N SER A 184 -11.60 38.30 7.70
CA SER A 184 -11.04 38.92 6.49
C SER A 184 -9.57 39.27 6.68
N ALA A 185 -9.19 39.84 7.83
CA ALA A 185 -7.80 40.17 8.12
C ALA A 185 -6.92 38.92 8.25
N ALA A 186 -7.41 37.88 8.91
CA ALA A 186 -6.72 36.59 9.00
C ALA A 186 -6.59 35.96 7.60
N TRP A 187 -7.67 35.89 6.83
CA TRP A 187 -7.67 35.36 5.47
C TRP A 187 -6.70 36.12 4.57
N ASP A 188 -6.73 37.45 4.54
CA ASP A 188 -5.79 38.25 3.76
C ASP A 188 -4.34 38.02 4.21
N THR A 189 -4.13 37.79 5.49
CA THR A 189 -2.81 37.48 6.06
C THR A 189 -2.34 36.08 5.68
N PHE A 190 -3.23 35.09 5.54
CA PHE A 190 -2.90 33.68 5.26
C PHE A 190 -2.99 33.26 3.78
N SER A 191 -3.79 33.95 2.97
CA SER A 191 -4.00 33.65 1.56
C SER A 191 -3.00 34.34 0.63
N GLN A 192 -2.16 35.24 1.13
CA GLN A 192 -1.06 35.77 0.34
C GLN A 192 0.08 34.75 0.25
N PRO A 193 0.52 34.37 -0.96
CA PRO A 193 1.70 33.52 -1.10
C PRO A 193 2.90 34.22 -0.47
N SER A 194 3.71 33.46 0.28
CA SER A 194 4.97 33.97 0.84
C SER A 194 5.82 34.63 -0.27
N PRO A 195 6.41 35.81 -0.05
CA PRO A 195 7.21 36.50 -1.07
C PRO A 195 8.42 35.68 -1.56
N ASP A 196 8.86 34.68 -0.81
CA ASP A 196 9.92 33.76 -1.22
C ASP A 196 9.46 32.71 -2.24
N ALA A 197 8.15 32.63 -2.50
CA ALA A 197 7.58 31.63 -3.39
C ALA A 197 7.65 31.98 -4.88
N GLU A 198 8.25 33.14 -5.22
CA GLU A 198 8.58 33.58 -6.60
C GLU A 198 10.09 33.69 -6.86
N ALA A 199 10.95 33.45 -5.86
CA ALA A 199 12.39 33.56 -6.05
C ALA A 199 12.95 32.30 -6.76
N PRO A 200 13.60 32.41 -7.93
CA PRO A 200 14.32 31.28 -8.52
C PRO A 200 15.49 30.88 -7.60
N PRO A 201 15.89 29.59 -7.58
CA PRO A 201 16.98 29.14 -6.74
C PRO A 201 18.26 29.91 -7.10
N GLN A 202 18.84 30.58 -6.10
CA GLN A 202 20.14 31.24 -6.24
C GLN A 202 21.24 30.18 -6.35
N GLY A 203 21.41 29.64 -7.56
CA GLY A 203 22.58 28.87 -7.94
C GLY A 203 23.72 29.82 -8.31
N GLY A 204 24.72 29.94 -7.43
CA GLY A 204 25.95 30.66 -7.70
C GLY A 204 26.67 30.09 -8.92
N SER A 205 26.72 30.88 -9.99
CA SER A 205 27.58 30.67 -11.14
C SER A 205 29.04 30.84 -10.69
N SER A 206 29.84 29.80 -10.90
CA SER A 206 31.29 29.95 -11.05
C SER A 206 31.68 29.28 -12.37
N THR A 207 32.00 30.15 -13.32
CA THR A 207 32.83 30.00 -14.53
C THR A 207 33.75 28.76 -14.47
N GLU A 208 33.94 27.95 -15.52
CA GLU A 208 34.47 28.31 -16.84
C GLU A 208 34.05 27.28 -17.91
N SER A 209 33.75 27.73 -19.13
CA SER A 209 33.84 26.90 -20.34
C SER A 209 35.19 27.17 -21.01
N PRO A 210 35.75 26.20 -21.76
CA PRO A 210 35.68 26.40 -23.21
C PRO A 210 35.54 25.14 -24.07
N ALA A 211 35.09 25.41 -25.30
CA ALA A 211 35.42 24.76 -26.57
C ALA A 211 34.63 23.51 -27.03
N SER A 212 33.68 23.78 -27.92
CA SER A 212 33.46 23.17 -29.25
C SER A 212 34.20 21.86 -29.61
N GLY A 213 33.44 20.83 -29.99
CA GLY A 213 33.87 19.68 -30.77
C GLY A 213 32.64 18.93 -31.33
N ASP A 214 32.62 18.76 -32.64
CA ASP A 214 31.63 18.09 -33.51
C ASP A 214 31.43 16.57 -33.24
N PRO A 215 30.46 15.90 -33.90
CA PRO A 215 29.81 14.68 -33.40
C PRO A 215 30.54 13.40 -33.80
N GLU A 216 30.72 12.49 -32.84
CA GLU A 216 30.97 11.07 -33.12
C GLU A 216 30.12 10.20 -32.20
N GLU A 217 29.26 9.40 -32.83
CA GLU A 217 28.71 8.18 -32.25
C GLU A 217 29.87 7.23 -31.94
N SER A 218 29.99 6.81 -30.68
CA SER A 218 30.78 5.65 -30.31
C SER A 218 29.86 4.58 -29.72
N LYS A 219 29.82 3.45 -30.43
CA LYS A 219 29.16 2.20 -30.08
C LYS A 219 29.70 1.67 -28.76
N GLU A 220 28.91 1.77 -27.70
CA GLU A 220 29.14 1.01 -26.46
C GLU A 220 27.89 1.05 -25.55
N GLU A 221 26.69 0.80 -26.11
CA GLU A 221 25.49 0.41 -25.33
C GLU A 221 24.66 -0.64 -26.07
N GLU A 222 25.34 -1.62 -26.68
CA GLU A 222 24.70 -2.80 -27.28
C GLU A 222 25.42 -4.07 -26.81
N ASP A 223 25.43 -4.34 -25.49
CA ASP A 223 25.80 -5.66 -24.95
C ASP A 223 25.33 -5.84 -23.49
N VAL A 224 24.00 -5.88 -23.26
CA VAL A 224 23.43 -6.49 -22.03
C VAL A 224 22.15 -7.32 -22.30
N ASN A 225 21.61 -7.34 -23.53
CA ASN A 225 20.41 -8.12 -23.84
C ASN A 225 20.71 -9.30 -24.76
N LYS A 226 21.41 -10.32 -24.23
CA LYS A 226 21.40 -11.68 -24.80
C LYS A 226 21.94 -12.72 -23.80
N ALA A 227 21.16 -13.01 -22.77
CA ALA A 227 21.36 -14.20 -21.94
C ALA A 227 20.06 -14.65 -21.27
N ASP A 228 19.00 -14.90 -22.05
CA ASP A 228 17.81 -15.64 -21.60
C ASP A 228 17.26 -16.53 -22.72
N ALA A 229 18.16 -17.22 -23.41
CA ALA A 229 17.77 -18.31 -24.29
C ALA A 229 18.88 -19.37 -24.36
N LYS A 230 18.59 -20.51 -23.71
CA LYS A 230 19.23 -21.84 -23.74
C LYS A 230 20.14 -22.17 -22.56
N GLY A 231 19.78 -23.25 -21.86
CA GLY A 231 20.66 -23.98 -20.96
C GLY A 231 19.88 -24.83 -19.96
N ASP A 232 19.43 -25.99 -20.42
CA ASP A 232 19.07 -27.15 -19.60
C ASP A 232 20.28 -27.67 -18.80
N GLU A 233 19.97 -28.42 -17.74
CA GLU A 233 20.78 -29.39 -16.96
C GLU A 233 21.58 -28.94 -15.70
N ASP A 234 21.21 -29.63 -14.61
CA ASP A 234 21.95 -30.05 -13.41
C ASP A 234 22.23 -29.07 -12.26
N SER A 235 21.51 -29.24 -11.15
CA SER A 235 22.10 -29.22 -9.80
C SER A 235 21.19 -29.86 -8.73
N ASP A 236 21.77 -30.79 -7.98
CA ASP A 236 21.25 -31.50 -6.81
C ASP A 236 20.66 -30.58 -5.71
N GLU A 237 19.39 -30.78 -5.36
CA GLU A 237 18.82 -30.26 -4.10
C GLU A 237 18.87 -31.33 -3.00
N GLN A 238 19.57 -31.00 -1.91
CA GLN A 238 19.52 -31.74 -0.65
C GLN A 238 18.29 -31.31 0.16
N GLY A 239 17.43 -32.28 0.45
CA GLY A 239 16.12 -32.08 1.09
C GLY A 239 16.16 -31.60 2.54
N HIS A 240 15.18 -30.75 2.87
CA HIS A 240 14.78 -30.38 4.22
C HIS A 240 13.58 -31.23 4.65
N LYS A 241 13.72 -32.01 5.73
CA LYS A 241 12.65 -32.81 6.35
C LYS A 241 11.99 -32.03 7.48
N PRO A 242 10.66 -31.79 7.48
CA PRO A 242 9.94 -31.43 8.69
C PRO A 242 9.59 -32.68 9.51
N SER A 243 9.90 -32.61 10.81
CA SER A 243 9.62 -33.64 11.80
C SER A 243 8.21 -33.45 12.37
N VAL A 244 7.38 -34.50 12.35
CA VAL A 244 6.15 -34.60 13.15
C VAL A 244 6.32 -35.78 14.10
N LYS A 245 6.21 -35.53 15.41
CA LYS A 245 6.16 -36.56 16.45
C LYS A 245 4.69 -36.79 16.85
N PRO A 246 4.24 -38.04 17.02
CA PRO A 246 3.02 -38.32 17.76
C PRO A 246 3.30 -38.48 19.26
N SER A 247 2.30 -38.13 20.07
CA SER A 247 2.24 -38.30 21.52
C SER A 247 1.51 -39.59 21.87
N ASP A 248 2.11 -40.44 22.71
CA ASP A 248 1.46 -41.56 23.39
C ASP A 248 1.24 -41.20 24.88
N GLU A 249 0.08 -41.63 25.38
CA GLU A 249 -0.36 -41.56 26.77
C GLU A 249 0.38 -42.59 27.65
N GLU A 250 0.76 -42.21 28.88
CA GLU A 250 0.73 -43.11 30.04
C GLU A 250 0.34 -42.33 31.32
N LYS A 251 -0.49 -42.98 32.15
CA LYS A 251 -0.99 -42.58 33.47
C LYS A 251 0.11 -42.75 34.53
N ASP A 252 0.06 -41.99 35.64
CA ASP A 252 -0.30 -42.49 36.99
C ASP A 252 0.01 -41.45 38.11
N GLU A 253 -0.95 -41.33 39.06
CA GLU A 253 -0.92 -40.96 40.50
C GLU A 253 0.06 -39.88 41.06
N GLY A 254 -0.27 -38.96 41.96
CA GLY A 254 -1.40 -38.68 42.86
C GLY A 254 -0.96 -37.72 43.99
N GLY A 255 -1.91 -37.04 44.67
CA GLY A 255 -1.74 -36.32 45.96
C GLY A 255 -1.79 -34.77 45.88
N ASP A 256 -2.95 -34.14 46.10
CA ASP A 256 -3.48 -33.53 47.36
C ASP A 256 -2.75 -32.25 47.82
N ASP A 257 -3.39 -31.08 47.70
CA ASP A 257 -3.93 -30.30 48.84
C ASP A 257 -4.42 -28.89 48.42
N GLU A 258 -5.28 -28.35 49.27
CA GLU A 258 -6.37 -27.39 49.12
C GLU A 258 -6.08 -25.87 48.86
N GLU A 259 -7.11 -25.27 48.23
CA GLU A 259 -7.80 -23.98 48.49
C GLU A 259 -7.18 -22.57 48.23
N GLY A 260 -8.02 -21.75 47.58
CA GLY A 260 -7.96 -20.28 47.44
C GLY A 260 -7.92 -19.86 45.96
N GLY A 261 -9.01 -19.53 45.26
CA GLY A 261 -10.07 -18.60 45.61
C GLY A 261 -9.61 -17.17 45.33
N ASP A 262 -9.84 -16.64 44.12
CA ASP A 262 -10.47 -15.33 43.84
C ASP A 262 -10.37 -14.93 42.35
N GLU A 263 -11.36 -14.16 41.94
CA GLU A 263 -11.81 -13.64 40.64
C GLU A 263 -10.78 -13.38 39.50
N GLY A 264 -11.13 -13.84 38.30
CA GLY A 264 -10.57 -13.38 37.03
C GLY A 264 -11.60 -13.61 35.92
N GLY A 265 -12.10 -12.54 35.31
CA GLY A 265 -13.15 -12.58 34.31
C GLY A 265 -12.78 -13.46 33.12
N GLU A 266 -13.75 -14.27 32.70
CA GLU A 266 -13.67 -15.03 31.45
C GLU A 266 -13.67 -14.03 30.29
N GLU A 267 -12.49 -13.79 29.72
CA GLU A 267 -12.38 -13.27 28.36
C GLU A 267 -12.82 -14.42 27.44
N GLU A 268 -14.01 -14.29 26.85
CA GLU A 268 -14.44 -15.14 25.75
C GLU A 268 -13.47 -14.88 24.58
N GLU A 269 -12.51 -15.78 24.40
CA GLU A 269 -11.76 -15.89 23.15
C GLU A 269 -12.77 -16.24 22.06
N GLU A 270 -13.17 -15.25 21.26
CA GLU A 270 -13.87 -15.50 20.00
C GLU A 270 -12.93 -16.32 19.12
N GLU A 271 -13.17 -17.63 19.03
CA GLU A 271 -12.60 -18.48 17.99
C GLU A 271 -12.95 -17.84 16.64
N GLU A 272 -11.96 -17.23 15.98
CA GLU A 272 -12.09 -16.83 14.58
C GLU A 272 -12.39 -18.11 13.78
N GLU A 273 -13.67 -18.32 13.42
CA GLU A 273 -14.05 -19.35 12.45
C GLU A 273 -13.23 -19.11 11.18
N GLU A 274 -12.22 -19.95 10.95
CA GLU A 274 -11.43 -19.94 9.73
C GLU A 274 -12.39 -20.14 8.56
N THR A 275 -12.62 -19.08 7.78
CA THR A 275 -13.50 -19.12 6.62
C THR A 275 -12.90 -20.07 5.58
N VAL A 276 -13.40 -21.31 5.53
CA VAL A 276 -12.92 -22.37 4.65
C VAL A 276 -13.17 -22.00 3.18
N ASP A 277 -12.14 -22.01 2.33
CA ASP A 277 -12.28 -21.72 0.89
C ASP A 277 -13.21 -22.75 0.22
N PRO A 278 -14.39 -22.34 -0.29
CA PRO A 278 -15.32 -23.25 -0.96
C PRO A 278 -14.70 -23.97 -2.16
N LYS A 279 -13.66 -23.39 -2.77
CA LYS A 279 -12.95 -23.99 -3.90
C LYS A 279 -12.34 -25.35 -3.54
N GLU A 280 -11.70 -25.48 -2.38
CA GLU A 280 -11.00 -26.71 -2.01
C GLU A 280 -12.00 -27.87 -1.83
N GLN A 281 -13.14 -27.60 -1.20
CA GLN A 281 -14.22 -28.57 -1.01
C GLN A 281 -14.81 -29.00 -2.36
N LEU A 282 -15.07 -28.04 -3.26
CA LEU A 282 -15.62 -28.30 -4.59
C LEU A 282 -14.66 -29.12 -5.47
N GLU A 283 -13.36 -28.86 -5.39
CA GLU A 283 -12.34 -29.64 -6.10
C GLU A 283 -12.27 -31.08 -5.58
N GLU A 284 -12.34 -31.30 -4.26
CA GLU A 284 -12.37 -32.64 -3.66
C GLU A 284 -13.62 -33.45 -4.04
N ASP A 285 -14.79 -32.82 -4.03
CA ASP A 285 -16.03 -33.45 -4.50
C ASP A 285 -15.97 -33.78 -5.99
N CYS A 286 -15.34 -32.89 -6.78
CA CYS A 286 -15.13 -33.11 -8.21
C CYS A 286 -14.12 -34.23 -8.49
N LYS A 287 -13.06 -34.41 -7.69
CA LYS A 287 -12.15 -35.58 -7.79
C LYS A 287 -12.89 -36.90 -7.58
N LYS A 288 -13.92 -36.92 -6.71
CA LYS A 288 -14.76 -38.10 -6.43
C LYS A 288 -15.93 -38.26 -7.41
N SER A 289 -16.12 -37.33 -8.33
CA SER A 289 -17.22 -37.36 -9.29
C SER A 289 -17.03 -38.46 -10.34
N LYS A 290 -18.14 -38.87 -10.97
CA LYS A 290 -18.12 -39.85 -12.07
C LYS A 290 -17.31 -39.36 -13.26
N ASP A 291 -17.34 -38.06 -13.53
CA ASP A 291 -16.70 -37.45 -14.69
C ASP A 291 -15.16 -37.48 -14.57
N CYS A 292 -14.63 -37.32 -13.35
CA CYS A 292 -13.20 -37.42 -13.08
C CYS A 292 -12.72 -38.82 -12.66
N SER A 293 -13.63 -39.81 -12.61
CA SER A 293 -13.28 -41.17 -12.21
C SER A 293 -12.16 -41.83 -13.04
N PRO A 294 -12.02 -41.63 -14.36
CA PRO A 294 -10.91 -42.22 -15.11
C PRO A 294 -9.56 -41.60 -14.72
N ALA A 295 -9.49 -40.28 -14.61
CA ALA A 295 -8.26 -39.58 -14.20
C ALA A 295 -7.87 -39.92 -12.76
N LYS A 296 -8.86 -40.05 -11.87
CA LYS A 296 -8.66 -40.49 -10.49
C LYS A 296 -8.11 -41.91 -10.42
N HIS A 297 -8.67 -42.83 -11.19
CA HIS A 297 -8.19 -44.21 -11.25
C HIS A 297 -6.71 -44.29 -11.66
N HIS A 298 -6.32 -43.58 -12.72
CA HIS A 298 -4.92 -43.55 -13.16
C HIS A 298 -3.98 -42.95 -12.11
N TYR A 299 -4.40 -41.88 -11.44
CA TYR A 299 -3.62 -41.31 -10.34
C TYR A 299 -3.50 -42.28 -9.15
N ASP A 300 -4.60 -42.91 -8.74
CA ASP A 300 -4.61 -43.85 -7.61
C ASP A 300 -3.72 -45.09 -7.91
N GLU A 301 -3.78 -45.63 -9.14
CA GLU A 301 -2.89 -46.72 -9.58
C GLU A 301 -1.42 -46.33 -9.58
N CYS A 302 -1.10 -45.11 -10.02
CA CYS A 302 0.27 -44.60 -9.96
C CYS A 302 0.72 -44.43 -8.50
N ALA A 303 -0.11 -43.84 -7.65
CA ALA A 303 0.19 -43.58 -6.25
C ALA A 303 0.45 -44.89 -5.49
N GLU A 304 -0.36 -45.93 -5.73
CA GLU A 304 -0.12 -47.27 -5.17
C GLU A 304 1.22 -47.85 -5.62
N ARG A 305 1.57 -47.72 -6.91
CA ARG A 305 2.83 -48.24 -7.46
C ARG A 305 4.05 -47.51 -6.91
N VAL A 306 4.01 -46.18 -6.83
CA VAL A 306 5.08 -45.35 -6.25
C VAL A 306 5.24 -45.64 -4.76
N THR A 307 4.14 -45.72 -4.01
CA THR A 307 4.17 -46.04 -2.58
C THR A 307 4.77 -47.43 -2.34
N GLY A 308 4.36 -48.44 -3.12
CA GLY A 308 4.91 -49.79 -3.01
C GLY A 308 6.42 -49.86 -3.34
N GLN A 309 6.92 -49.04 -4.27
CA GLN A 309 8.35 -48.94 -4.56
C GLN A 309 9.13 -48.27 -3.43
N ILE A 310 8.58 -47.22 -2.81
CA ILE A 310 9.21 -46.55 -1.66
C ILE A 310 9.32 -47.51 -0.47
N GLU A 311 8.26 -48.26 -0.19
CA GLU A 311 8.24 -49.23 0.91
C GLU A 311 9.20 -50.41 0.72
N SER A 312 9.38 -50.87 -0.53
CA SER A 312 10.23 -52.03 -0.84
C SER A 312 11.70 -51.69 -1.09
N ASP A 313 11.96 -50.65 -1.90
CA ASP A 313 13.29 -50.30 -2.40
C ASP A 313 13.87 -49.05 -1.70
N GLY A 314 13.09 -48.39 -0.83
CA GLY A 314 13.47 -47.11 -0.19
C GLY A 314 13.45 -45.90 -1.13
N LYS A 315 13.11 -46.11 -2.41
CA LYS A 315 12.99 -45.07 -3.45
C LYS A 315 12.09 -45.53 -4.60
N ALA A 316 11.32 -44.61 -5.18
CA ALA A 316 10.56 -44.86 -6.41
C ALA A 316 11.41 -44.60 -7.67
N LYS A 317 11.06 -45.30 -8.76
CA LYS A 317 11.67 -45.17 -10.09
C LYS A 317 10.83 -44.33 -11.07
N GLU A 318 9.64 -43.91 -10.63
CA GLU A 318 8.70 -43.05 -11.35
C GLU A 318 8.00 -42.11 -10.36
N ASP A 319 7.34 -41.07 -10.87
CA ASP A 319 6.46 -40.18 -10.11
C ASP A 319 5.04 -40.16 -10.73
N CYS A 320 4.09 -39.51 -10.07
CA CYS A 320 2.69 -39.43 -10.50
C CYS A 320 2.29 -38.02 -10.93
N VAL A 321 3.26 -37.21 -11.38
CA VAL A 321 3.03 -35.79 -11.66
C VAL A 321 2.07 -35.62 -12.85
N GLU A 322 2.20 -36.43 -13.90
CA GLU A 322 1.35 -36.37 -15.08
C GLU A 322 -0.11 -36.74 -14.76
N GLU A 323 -0.32 -37.86 -14.06
CA GLU A 323 -1.63 -38.33 -13.62
C GLU A 323 -2.28 -37.36 -12.63
N PHE A 324 -1.47 -36.72 -11.77
CA PHE A 324 -1.93 -35.66 -10.88
C PHE A 324 -2.44 -34.46 -11.67
N PHE A 325 -1.71 -33.99 -12.70
CA PHE A 325 -2.17 -32.88 -13.53
C PHE A 325 -3.46 -33.20 -14.29
N HIS A 326 -3.63 -34.44 -14.75
CA HIS A 326 -4.89 -34.87 -15.36
C HIS A 326 -6.07 -34.86 -14.38
N LEU A 327 -5.86 -35.35 -13.15
CA LEU A 327 -6.87 -35.33 -12.10
C LEU A 327 -7.21 -33.88 -11.66
N ALA A 328 -6.18 -33.06 -11.43
CA ALA A 328 -6.33 -31.66 -11.05
C ALA A 328 -7.07 -30.85 -12.12
N HIS A 329 -6.70 -31.02 -13.40
CA HIS A 329 -7.37 -30.33 -14.50
C HIS A 329 -8.85 -30.71 -14.60
N CYS A 330 -9.18 -31.99 -14.43
CA CYS A 330 -10.58 -32.43 -14.42
C CYS A 330 -11.34 -31.84 -13.22
N ALA A 331 -10.74 -31.89 -12.02
CA ALA A 331 -11.36 -31.38 -10.81
C ALA A 331 -11.64 -29.88 -10.89
N THR A 332 -10.67 -29.08 -11.35
CA THR A 332 -10.84 -27.63 -11.53
C THR A 332 -11.88 -27.29 -12.59
N GLN A 333 -11.95 -28.02 -13.71
CA GLN A 333 -12.99 -27.81 -14.73
C GLN A 333 -14.40 -28.13 -14.21
N CYS A 334 -14.53 -29.16 -13.38
CA CYS A 334 -15.78 -29.52 -12.72
C CYS A 334 -16.17 -28.50 -11.62
N ALA A 335 -15.20 -27.99 -10.85
CA ALA A 335 -15.43 -27.10 -9.72
C ALA A 335 -15.73 -25.66 -10.17
N ALA A 336 -15.07 -25.18 -11.23
CA ALA A 336 -15.20 -23.81 -11.72
C ALA A 336 -16.66 -23.33 -11.87
N PRO A 337 -17.57 -23.99 -12.60
CA PRO A 337 -18.95 -23.50 -12.74
C PRO A 337 -19.74 -23.49 -11.43
N LYS A 338 -19.41 -24.39 -10.48
CA LYS A 338 -20.06 -24.46 -9.16
C LYS A 338 -19.59 -23.32 -8.26
N LEU A 339 -18.29 -23.08 -8.23
CA LEU A 339 -17.67 -21.96 -7.51
C LEU A 339 -18.23 -20.61 -8.03
N TRP A 340 -18.32 -20.44 -9.34
CA TRP A 340 -18.92 -19.24 -9.95
C TRP A 340 -20.42 -19.08 -9.68
N SER A 341 -21.12 -20.11 -9.21
CA SER A 341 -22.52 -20.03 -8.80
C SER A 341 -22.70 -19.64 -7.34
N GLU A 342 -21.70 -19.93 -6.48
CA GLU A 342 -21.68 -19.58 -5.06
C GLU A 342 -21.15 -18.16 -4.82
N LEU A 343 -20.28 -17.66 -5.69
CA LEU A 343 -19.68 -16.31 -5.60
C LEU A 343 -20.53 -15.19 -6.24
N LYS A 344 -21.79 -15.45 -6.61
CA LYS A 344 -22.72 -14.48 -7.21
C LYS A 344 -23.71 -13.93 -6.20
#